data_AF-A0AA38WS14-F1
#
_entry.id   AF-A0AA38WS14-F1
#
_cell.length_a   1.000
_cell.length_b   1.000
_cell.length_c   1.000
_cell.angle_alpha   90.00
_cell.angle_beta   90.00
_cell.angle_gamma   90.00
#
_symmetry.space_group_name_H-M   'P 1'
#
loop_
_entity.id
_entity.type
_entity.pdbx_description
1 polymer ?
#
loop_
_entity_poly.entity_id
_entity_poly.type
_entity_poly.pdbx_seq_one_letter_code
_entity_poly.pdbx_strand_id
1 'polypeptide(L)' 'MVQAPALVLLCYIALHVPDSEDLAQAEVLTVLEWASKQALLIQDETVEALLQNSKGRLELYQSRGSRGFH' A
#
# COMPACT_ATOMS: atom_id res chain seq x y z
N MET A 1 18.35 -6.24 6.69
CA MET A 1 17.54 -6.14 5.46
C MET A 1 16.62 -4.93 5.60
N VAL A 2 16.57 -4.04 4.61
CA VAL A 2 15.79 -2.77 4.66
C VAL A 2 14.34 -2.93 4.17
N GLN A 3 13.99 -4.09 3.62
CA GLN A 3 12.69 -4.32 2.97
C GLN A 3 11.51 -4.24 3.94
N ALA A 4 11.60 -4.86 5.12
CA ALA A 4 10.54 -4.80 6.13
C ALA A 4 10.26 -3.37 6.63
N PRO A 5 11.26 -2.59 7.08
CA PRO A 5 11.01 -1.20 7.49
C PRO A 5 10.57 -0.30 6.34
N ALA A 6 11.04 -0.55 5.11
CA ALA A 6 10.57 0.18 3.92
C ALA A 6 9.09 -0.12 3.61
N LEU A 7 8.67 -1.39 3.73
CA LEU A 7 7.27 -1.78 3.56
C LEU A 7 6.38 -1.10 4.62
N VAL A 8 6.80 -1.11 5.89
CA VAL A 8 6.07 -0.43 6.97
C VAL A 8 5.91 1.06 6.68
N LEU A 9 6.99 1.74 6.27
CA LEU A 9 6.93 3.15 5.89
C LEU A 9 5.96 3.37 4.72
N LEU A 10 6.02 2.53 3.68
CA LEU A 10 5.13 2.61 2.53
C LEU A 10 3.67 2.42 2.92
N CYS A 11 3.36 1.48 3.81
CA CYS A 11 2.02 1.29 4.33
C CYS A 11 1.52 2.54 5.09
N TYR A 12 2.36 3.19 5.90
CA TYR A 12 1.98 4.44 6.57
C TYR A 12 1.71 5.56 5.57
N ILE A 13 2.55 5.73 4.55
CA ILE A 13 2.33 6.74 3.50
C ILE A 13 0.99 6.47 2.79
N ALA A 14 0.75 5.24 2.34
CA ALA A 14 -0.50 4.87 1.68
C ALA A 14 -1.73 5.00 2.59
N LEU A 15 -1.57 4.80 3.91
CA LEU A 15 -2.65 5.00 4.87
C LEU A 15 -2.98 6.48 5.04
N HIS A 16 -2.00 7.37 5.06
CA HIS A 16 -2.20 8.78 5.37
C HIS A 16 -2.47 9.66 4.14
N VAL A 17 -1.97 9.27 2.96
CA VAL A 17 -2.10 10.04 1.71
C VAL A 17 -2.58 9.16 0.55
N PRO A 18 -3.71 8.43 0.68
CA PRO A 18 -4.15 7.45 -0.33
C PRO A 18 -4.60 8.06 -1.66
N ASP A 19 -4.83 9.38 -1.72
CA ASP A 19 -5.24 10.15 -2.89
C ASP A 19 -4.06 10.74 -3.68
N SER A 20 -2.82 10.50 -3.25
CA SER A 20 -1.62 10.99 -3.94
C SER A 20 -1.47 10.37 -5.33
N GLU A 21 -1.33 11.24 -6.34
CA GLU A 21 -1.01 10.84 -7.72
C GLU A 21 0.34 10.12 -7.81
N ASP A 22 1.34 10.53 -7.01
CA ASP A 22 2.65 9.89 -6.96
C ASP A 22 2.54 8.41 -6.55
N LEU A 23 1.63 8.07 -5.62
CA LEU A 23 1.40 6.68 -5.21
C LEU A 23 0.74 5.85 -6.32
N ALA A 24 -0.11 6.47 -7.13
CA ALA A 24 -0.70 5.83 -8.29
C ALA A 24 0.34 5.61 -9.40
N GLN A 25 1.13 6.64 -9.72
CA GLN A 25 2.18 6.58 -10.74
C GLN A 25 3.29 5.58 -10.37
N ALA A 26 3.63 5.47 -9.09
CA ALA A 26 4.61 4.51 -8.59
C ALA A 26 4.04 3.09 -8.38
N GLU A 27 2.79 2.83 -8.79
CA GLU A 27 2.13 1.51 -8.69
C GLU A 27 2.14 0.93 -7.27
N VAL A 28 2.02 1.78 -6.26
CA VAL A 28 2.15 1.39 -4.84
C VAL A 28 1.12 0.32 -4.46
N LEU A 29 -0.09 0.37 -5.01
CA LEU A 29 -1.12 -0.64 -4.77
C LEU A 29 -0.64 -2.03 -5.19
N THR A 30 -0.05 -2.16 -6.38
CA THR A 30 0.51 -3.42 -6.89
C THR A 30 1.66 -3.91 -5.99
N VAL A 31 2.48 -3.01 -5.48
CA VAL A 31 3.55 -3.35 -4.52
C VAL A 31 2.96 -3.89 -3.21
N LEU A 32 1.91 -3.28 -2.67
CA LEU A 32 1.25 -3.75 -1.44
C LEU A 32 0.53 -5.09 -1.64
N GLU A 33 -0.09 -5.31 -2.80
CA GLU A 33 -0.68 -6.60 -3.17
C GLU A 33 0.39 -7.70 -3.24
N TRP A 34 1.52 -7.43 -3.88
CA TRP A 34 2.64 -8.36 -3.94
C TRP A 34 3.19 -8.66 -2.54
N ALA A 35 3.39 -7.63 -1.72
CA ALA A 35 3.90 -7.78 -0.35
C ALA A 35 2.97 -8.62 0.52
N SER A 36 1.64 -8.54 0.33
CA SER A 36 0.67 -9.33 1.10
C SER A 36 0.75 -10.84 0.85
N LYS A 37 1.43 -11.25 -0.23
CA LYS A 37 1.68 -12.65 -0.58
C LYS A 37 3.03 -13.16 -0.06
N GLN A 38 3.84 -12.29 0.55
CA GLN A 38 5.19 -12.61 0.98
C GLN A 38 5.23 -12.89 2.49
N ALA A 39 5.11 -14.16 2.88
CA ALA A 39 5.10 -14.60 4.28
C ALA A 39 6.30 -14.08 5.11
N LEU A 40 7.48 -13.93 4.49
CA LEU A 40 8.69 -13.43 5.16
C LEU A 40 8.61 -11.94 5.54
N LEU A 41 7.77 -11.15 4.85
CA LEU A 41 7.60 -9.71 5.08
C LEU A 41 6.46 -9.39 6.07
N ILE A 42 5.57 -10.34 6.32
CA ILE A 42 4.36 -10.19 7.16
C ILE A 42 4.37 -11.09 8.40
N GLN A 43 5.56 -11.47 8.89
CA GLN A 43 5.69 -12.35 10.07
C GLN A 43 5.13 -11.73 11.36
N ASP A 44 4.99 -10.40 11.40
CA ASP A 44 4.41 -9.66 12.51
C ASP A 44 2.95 -9.33 12.17
N GLU A 45 2.02 -9.79 13.01
CA GLU A 45 0.58 -9.57 12.85
C GLU A 45 0.22 -8.08 12.74
N THR A 46 1.00 -7.19 13.38
CA THR A 46 0.79 -5.74 13.28
C THR A 46 1.16 -5.22 11.89
N VAL A 47 2.19 -5.78 11.26
CA VAL A 47 2.61 -5.45 9.89
C VAL A 47 1.60 -5.98 8.89
N GLU A 48 1.07 -7.19 9.11
CA GLU A 48 0.01 -7.76 8.29
C GLU A 48 -1.26 -6.88 8.34
N ALA A 49 -1.71 -6.50 9.54
CA ALA A 49 -2.86 -5.62 9.71
C ALA A 49 -2.62 -4.25 9.05
N LEU A 50 -1.44 -3.66 9.23
CA LEU A 50 -1.08 -2.39 8.61
C LEU A 50 -1.10 -2.48 7.07
N LEU A 51 -0.60 -3.58 6.52
CA LEU A 51 -0.58 -3.84 5.08
C LEU A 51 -2.00 -3.99 4.51
N GLN A 52 -2.88 -4.75 5.16
CA GLN A 52 -4.27 -4.88 4.69
C GLN A 52 -5.03 -3.55 4.76
N ASN A 53 -4.86 -2.78 5.85
CA ASN A 53 -5.52 -1.48 6.00
C ASN A 53 -5.05 -0.45 4.97
N SER A 54 -3.72 -0.35 4.76
CA SER A 54 -3.16 0.59 3.79
C SER A 54 -3.56 0.24 2.36
N LYS A 55 -3.53 -1.05 2.00
CA LYS A 55 -3.98 -1.55 0.70
C LYS A 55 -5.45 -1.22 0.45
N GLY A 56 -6.35 -1.62 1.37
CA GLY A 56 -7.79 -1.37 1.20
C GLY A 56 -8.12 0.13 1.12
N ARG A 57 -7.39 0.98 1.84
CA ARG A 57 -7.55 2.43 1.73
C ARG A 57 -7.10 2.92 0.35
N LEU A 58 -5.94 2.49 -0.14
CA LEU A 58 -5.42 2.89 -1.45
C LEU A 58 -6.32 2.42 -2.61
N GLU A 59 -6.84 1.18 -2.54
CA GLU A 59 -7.81 0.63 -3.51
C GLU A 59 -9.07 1.51 -3.64
N LEU A 60 -9.61 1.98 -2.50
CA LEU A 60 -10.80 2.84 -2.50
C LEU A 60 -10.57 4.18 -3.21
N TYR A 61 -9.36 4.75 -3.13
CA TYR A 61 -9.04 6.02 -3.78
C TYR A 61 -8.68 5.83 -5.26
N GLN A 62 -7.87 4.82 -5.59
CA GLN A 62 -7.49 4.55 -6.98
C GLN A 62 -8.68 4.06 -7.84
N SER A 63 -9.60 3.27 -7.25
CA SER A 63 -10.84 2.88 -7.93
C SER A 63 -11.78 4.06 -8.21
N ARG A 64 -11.71 5.13 -7.40
CA ARG A 64 -12.44 6.39 -7.63
C ARG A 64 -11.73 7.29 -8.64
N GLY A 65 -10.39 7.34 -8.60
CA GLY A 65 -9.55 8.08 -9.52
C GLY A 65 -9.65 7.59 -10.97
N SER A 66 -9.89 6.29 -11.20
CA SER A 66 -10.08 5.76 -12.57
C SER A 66 -11.29 6.34 -13.32
N ARG A 67 -12.19 7.06 -12.63
CA ARG A 67 -13.33 7.78 -13.23
C ARG A 67 -13.06 9.26 -13.53
N GLY A 68 -11.87 9.81 -13.23
CA GLY A 68 -11.67 11.27 -13.22
C GLY A 68 -10.27 11.75 -13.55
N PHE A 69 -9.52 11.07 -14.42
CA PHE A 69 -8.30 11.61 -15.00
C PHE A 69 -8.35 11.49 -16.53
N HIS A 70 -8.86 12.54 -17.17
CA HIS A 70 -8.69 12.89 -18.59
C HIS A 70 -8.81 14.41 -18.73
#